data_AF-R9L1L1-F1
#
_entry.id   AF-R9L1L1-F1
#
_cell.length_a   1.000
_cell.length_b   1.000
_cell.length_c   1.000
_cell.angle_alpha   90.00
_cell.angle_beta   90.00
_cell.angle_gamma   90.00
#
_symmetry.space_group_name_H-M   'P 1'
#
loop_
_entity.id
_entity.type
_entity.pdbx_description
1 polymer ?
#
loop_
_entity_poly.entity_id
_entity_poly.type
_entity_poly.pdbx_seq_one_letter_code
_entity_poly.pdbx_strand_id
1 'polypeptide(L)'
;MMYNYLKLDDETQIAYSSPQEDGTVRIAVERPVDGGFDAAFCSLPLCQWHDTEGFTRDELSFLTEIVRNNAPLIYRLSREAGKAYA
;
A
#
# COMPACT_ATOMS: atom_id res chain seq x y z
N MET A 1 5.83 9.60 5.78
CA MET A 1 4.42 9.55 6.26
C MET A 1 3.65 8.62 5.34
N MET A 2 2.70 7.87 5.89
CA MET A 2 1.75 7.05 5.12
C MET A 2 0.39 7.74 5.07
N TYR A 3 -0.31 7.61 3.96
CA TYR A 3 -1.62 8.20 3.72
C TYR A 3 -2.60 7.11 3.31
N ASN A 4 -3.76 7.06 3.98
CA ASN A 4 -4.80 6.08 3.69
C ASN A 4 -5.34 6.26 2.27
N TYR A 5 -5.56 5.14 1.59
CA TYR A 5 -6.01 5.11 0.21
C TYR A 5 -7.33 4.37 0.03
N LEU A 6 -7.38 3.13 0.49
CA LEU A 6 -8.55 2.26 0.34
C LEU A 6 -8.74 1.42 1.60
N LYS A 7 -9.99 1.24 1.98
CA LYS A 7 -10.44 0.30 3.01
C LYS A 7 -11.33 -0.75 2.36
N LEU A 8 -10.99 -2.03 2.53
CA LEU A 8 -11.80 -3.15 2.08
C LEU A 8 -12.88 -3.51 3.10
N ASP A 9 -13.78 -4.40 2.72
CA ASP A 9 -14.91 -4.87 3.54
C ASP A 9 -14.49 -5.70 4.75
N ASP A 10 -13.36 -6.41 4.65
CA ASP A 10 -12.70 -7.12 5.76
C ASP A 10 -11.85 -6.21 6.66
N GLU A 11 -12.03 -4.90 6.54
CA GLU A 11 -11.31 -3.84 7.26
C GLU A 11 -9.84 -3.65 6.85
N THR A 12 -9.32 -4.42 5.88
CA THR A 12 -7.97 -4.23 5.33
C THR A 12 -7.75 -2.80 4.84
N GLN A 13 -6.72 -2.14 5.37
CA GLN A 13 -6.29 -0.81 4.95
C GLN A 13 -5.16 -0.91 3.93
N ILE A 14 -5.26 -0.15 2.85
CA ILE A 14 -4.16 0.11 1.92
C ILE A 14 -3.78 1.57 2.07
N ALA A 15 -2.49 1.83 2.31
CA ALA A 15 -1.92 3.17 2.43
C ALA A 15 -0.69 3.34 1.52
N TYR A 16 -0.41 4.58 1.10
CA TYR A 16 0.78 4.91 0.30
C TYR A 16 1.66 5.96 0.98
N SER A 17 2.95 5.97 0.64
CA SER A 17 3.89 7.03 1.06
C SER A 17 3.94 8.18 0.05
N SER A 18 4.49 9.33 0.46
CA SER A 18 5.07 10.28 -0.52
C SER A 18 6.14 9.58 -1.37
N PRO A 19 6.46 10.08 -2.57
CA PRO A 19 7.56 9.55 -3.37
C PRO A 19 8.88 9.61 -2.58
N GLN A 20 9.65 8.53 -2.64
CA GLN A 20 11.03 8.49 -2.15
C GLN A 20 11.96 9.24 -3.12
N GLU A 21 13.22 9.42 -2.74
CA GLU A 21 14.23 10.12 -3.57
C GLU A 21 14.41 9.46 -4.94
N ASP A 22 14.28 8.13 -5.01
CA ASP A 22 14.35 7.34 -6.24
C ASP A 22 13.03 7.32 -7.05
N GLY A 23 12.02 8.05 -6.58
CA GLY A 23 10.70 8.12 -7.20
C GLY A 23 9.78 6.93 -6.88
N THR A 24 10.22 5.97 -6.07
CA THR A 24 9.36 4.85 -5.66
C THR A 24 8.32 5.30 -4.64
N VAL A 25 7.17 4.63 -4.63
CA VAL A 25 6.12 4.84 -3.63
C VAL A 25 5.93 3.54 -2.86
N ARG A 26 6.02 3.60 -1.54
CA ARG A 26 5.75 2.45 -0.67
C ARG A 26 4.26 2.32 -0.47
N ILE A 27 3.79 1.08 -0.50
CA ILE A 27 2.44 0.68 -0.16
C ILE A 27 2.53 -0.15 1.12
N ALA A 28 1.68 0.16 2.09
CA ALA A 28 1.45 -0.68 3.25
C ALA A 28 0.03 -1.23 3.19
N VAL A 29 -0.11 -2.50 3.53
CA VAL A 29 -1.39 -3.17 3.70
C VAL A 29 -1.44 -3.73 5.11
N GLU A 30 -2.48 -3.38 5.86
CA GLU A 30 -2.71 -3.84 7.23
C GLU A 30 -4.12 -4.37 7.36
N ARG A 31 -4.28 -5.57 7.90
CA ARG A 31 -5.60 -6.17 8.19
C ARG A 31 -5.70 -6.48 9.68
N PRO A 32 -6.70 -5.94 10.41
CA PRO A 32 -6.85 -6.24 11.83
C PRO A 32 -7.20 -7.72 12.04
N VAL A 33 -6.55 -8.34 13.03
CA VAL A 33 -6.82 -9.73 13.47
C VAL A 33 -6.96 -9.76 14.99
N ASP A 34 -7.44 -10.88 15.54
CA ASP A 34 -7.54 -11.00 17.00
C ASP A 34 -6.15 -10.89 17.65
N GLY A 35 -5.98 -9.90 18.52
CA GLY A 35 -4.71 -9.61 19.19
C GLY A 35 -3.63 -8.91 18.35
N GLY A 36 -3.92 -8.42 17.13
CA GLY A 36 -2.90 -7.75 16.31
C GLY A 36 -3.35 -7.31 14.91
N PHE A 37 -2.41 -7.33 13.97
CA PHE A 37 -2.66 -7.05 12.56
C PHE A 37 -1.75 -7.92 11.67
N ASP A 38 -2.30 -8.41 10.58
CA ASP A 38 -1.51 -8.88 9.43
C ASP A 38 -0.92 -7.67 8.72
N ALA A 39 0.29 -7.79 8.18
CA ALA A 39 0.98 -6.69 7.50
C ALA A 39 1.68 -7.15 6.22
N ALA A 40 1.64 -6.32 5.18
CA ALA A 40 2.40 -6.55 3.96
C ALA A 40 2.82 -5.22 3.32
N PHE A 41 4.03 -5.18 2.78
CA PHE A 41 4.57 -3.98 2.15
C PHE A 41 4.97 -4.25 0.70
N CYS A 42 4.77 -3.28 -0.19
CA CYS A 42 5.34 -3.34 -1.54
C CYS A 42 5.76 -1.97 -2.06
N SER A 43 6.59 -1.97 -3.10
CA SER A 43 7.10 -0.75 -3.72
C SER A 43 6.64 -0.65 -5.16
N LEU A 44 5.95 0.44 -5.51
CA LEU A 44 5.65 0.79 -6.89
C LEU A 44 6.89 1.40 -7.57
N PRO A 45 7.13 1.11 -8.86
CA PRO A 45 6.19 0.49 -9.81
C PRO A 45 6.29 -1.05 -9.89
N LEU A 46 7.33 -1.64 -9.30
CA LEU A 46 7.59 -3.08 -9.42
C LEU A 46 6.48 -3.93 -8.76
N CYS A 47 5.84 -3.40 -7.73
CA CYS A 47 4.85 -4.09 -6.90
C CYS A 47 5.43 -5.41 -6.34
N GLN A 48 6.67 -5.34 -5.85
CA GLN A 48 7.33 -6.47 -5.19
C GLN A 48 7.00 -6.46 -3.70
N TRP A 49 6.28 -7.49 -3.25
CA TRP A 49 5.94 -7.68 -1.84
C TRP A 49 7.16 -8.09 -1.01
N HIS A 50 7.23 -7.55 0.20
CA HIS A 50 8.22 -7.84 1.22
C HIS A 50 7.59 -7.65 2.60
N ASP A 51 8.24 -8.19 3.64
CA ASP A 51 7.78 -8.12 5.02
C ASP A 51 6.28 -8.48 5.16
N THR A 52 5.91 -9.61 4.56
CA THR A 52 4.54 -10.11 4.51
C THR A 52 4.28 -11.08 5.66
N GLU A 53 3.32 -10.76 6.50
CA GLU A 53 2.85 -11.56 7.63
C GLU A 53 1.32 -11.68 7.55
N GLY A 54 0.80 -12.89 7.71
CA GLY A 54 -0.66 -13.14 7.75
C GLY A 54 -1.40 -13.16 6.41
N PHE A 55 -0.73 -12.81 5.31
CA PHE A 55 -1.31 -12.88 3.96
C PHE A 55 -0.88 -14.15 3.20
N THR A 56 -1.86 -14.81 2.59
CA THR A 56 -1.65 -15.93 1.66
C THR A 56 -1.23 -15.43 0.28
N ARG A 57 -0.73 -16.35 -0.56
CA ARG A 57 -0.33 -16.03 -1.93
C ARG A 57 -1.50 -15.50 -2.79
N ASP A 58 -2.70 -16.04 -2.59
CA ASP A 58 -3.88 -15.65 -3.37
C ASP A 58 -4.35 -14.24 -2.96
N GLU A 59 -4.32 -13.94 -1.65
CA GLU A 59 -4.60 -12.58 -1.14
C GLU A 59 -3.57 -11.56 -1.65
N LEU A 60 -2.28 -11.88 -1.61
CA LEU A 60 -1.24 -11.01 -2.18
C LEU A 60 -1.42 -10.82 -3.69
N SER A 61 -1.91 -11.83 -4.41
CA SER A 61 -2.21 -11.72 -5.84
C SER A 61 -3.38 -10.77 -6.09
N PHE A 62 -4.45 -10.90 -5.31
CA PHE A 62 -5.59 -9.96 -5.34
C PHE A 62 -5.17 -8.52 -5.00
N LEU A 63 -4.38 -8.33 -3.94
CA LEU A 63 -3.84 -7.01 -3.57
C LEU A 63 -2.92 -6.44 -4.66
N THR A 64 -2.14 -7.28 -5.33
CA THR A 64 -1.29 -6.88 -6.46
C THR A 64 -2.11 -6.28 -7.59
N GLU A 65 -3.26 -6.88 -7.93
CA GLU A 65 -4.15 -6.35 -8.96
C GLU A 65 -4.71 -4.98 -8.57
N ILE A 66 -5.18 -4.83 -7.32
CA ILE A 66 -5.65 -3.54 -6.80
C ILE A 66 -4.56 -2.47 -6.91
N VAL A 67 -3.36 -2.76 -6.38
CA VAL A 67 -2.25 -1.82 -6.33
C VAL A 67 -1.79 -1.43 -7.73
N ARG A 68 -1.67 -2.39 -8.66
CA ARG A 68 -1.23 -2.13 -10.04
C ARG A 68 -2.27 -1.34 -10.84
N ASN A 69 -3.54 -1.70 -10.74
CA ASN A 69 -4.61 -1.00 -11.46
C ASN A 69 -4.74 0.46 -11.01
N ASN A 70 -4.43 0.73 -9.75
CA ASN A 70 -4.51 2.08 -9.17
C ASN A 70 -3.17 2.84 -9.14
N ALA A 71 -2.07 2.23 -9.59
CA ALA A 71 -0.74 2.83 -9.53
C ALA A 71 -0.67 4.26 -10.12
N PRO A 72 -1.28 4.56 -11.30
CA PRO A 72 -1.25 5.93 -11.83
C PRO A 72 -1.91 6.97 -10.91
N LEU A 73 -3.01 6.60 -10.24
CA LEU A 73 -3.71 7.47 -9.30
C LEU A 73 -2.91 7.62 -8.01
N ILE A 74 -2.38 6.53 -7.45
CA ILE A 74 -1.53 6.55 -6.25
C ILE A 74 -0.31 7.46 -6.46
N TYR A 75 0.35 7.38 -7.62
CA TYR A 75 1.48 8.28 -7.96
C TYR A 75 1.08 9.76 -8.05
N ARG A 76 -0.13 10.06 -8.50
CA ARG A 76 -0.63 11.45 -8.50
C ARG A 76 -0.81 11.93 -7.06
N LEU A 77 -1.54 11.16 -6.26
CA LEU A 77 -1.86 11.50 -4.87
C LEU A 77 -0.61 11.58 -3.99
N SER A 78 0.39 10.71 -4.19
CA SER A 78 1.63 10.74 -3.43
C SER A 78 2.40 12.06 -3.60
N ARG A 79 2.45 12.59 -4.84
CA ARG A 79 3.06 13.89 -5.13
C ARG A 79 2.29 15.07 -4.56
N GLU A 80 0.97 14.97 -4.44
CA GLU A 80 0.12 16.01 -3.86
C GLU A 80 0.23 16.01 -2.33
N ALA A 81 0.17 14.84 -1.70
CA ALA A 81 0.32 14.68 -0.26
C ALA A 81 1.72 15.14 0.22
N GLY A 82 2.77 14.85 -0.55
CA GLY A 82 4.12 15.36 -0.26
C GLY A 82 4.25 16.89 -0.31
N LYS A 83 3.36 17.60 -1.03
CA LYS A 83 3.34 19.07 -1.09
C LYS A 83 2.49 19.71 -0.02
N ALA A 84 1.40 19.05 0.40
CA ALA A 84 0.49 19.58 1.41
C ALA A 84 1.11 19.59 2.83
N TYR A 85 2.18 18.83 3.03
CA TYR A 85 2.85 18.67 4.32
C TYR A 85 4.38 18.96 4.26
N ALA A 86 4.85 19.65 3.22
CA ALA A 86 6.22 20.18 3.09
C ALA A 86 6.22 21.70 3.32
#